data_AF-A0A0K1EG22-F1
#
_entry.id   AF-A0A0K1EG22-F1
#
_cell.length_a   1.000
_cell.length_b   1.000
_cell.length_c   1.000
_cell.angle_alpha   90.00
_cell.angle_beta   90.00
_cell.angle_gamma   90.00
#
_symmetry.space_group_name_H-M   'P 1'
#
loop_
_entity.id
_entity.type
_entity.pdbx_description
1 polymer ?
#
loop_
_entity_poly.entity_id
_entity_poly.type
_entity_poly.pdbx_seq_one_letter_code
_entity_poly.pdbx_strand_id
1 'polypeptide(L)'
;MLLHRSRSTSLRSATSLLLILPALCACGQTITDEDCRRVGESLQRTWIEEVRKAAPPGGQAPTKASGVLLSEGERLGSDWLTECKRDLAGKRVSQMELECLLAARSLDQIHQCSRP
;
A
#
# COMPACT_ATOMS: atom_id res chain seq x y z
N MET A 1 22.21 6.17 65.31
CA MET A 1 22.12 6.71 63.93
C MET A 1 20.68 7.14 63.72
N LEU A 2 20.45 8.46 63.67
CA LEU A 2 19.13 9.08 63.64
C LEU A 2 18.60 9.14 62.21
N LEU A 3 17.32 8.80 62.05
CA LEU A 3 16.52 8.83 60.83
C LEU A 3 16.48 10.25 60.24
N HIS A 4 16.86 10.43 58.97
CA HIS A 4 16.58 11.66 58.23
C HIS A 4 15.57 11.39 57.11
N ARG A 5 14.32 11.67 57.44
CA ARG A 5 13.13 11.67 56.58
C ARG A 5 13.14 12.96 55.78
N SER A 6 13.45 12.92 54.49
CA SER A 6 13.21 14.06 53.59
C SER A 6 11.89 13.87 52.86
N ARG A 7 10.87 14.59 53.32
CA ARG A 7 9.62 14.84 52.59
C ARG A 7 9.85 16.09 51.74
N SER A 8 9.75 15.95 50.43
CA SER A 8 9.54 17.08 49.53
C SER A 8 8.32 16.80 48.67
N THR A 9 7.16 17.17 49.22
CA THR A 9 5.92 17.40 48.48
C THR A 9 6.13 18.57 47.53
N SER A 10 6.11 18.32 46.22
CA SER A 10 5.91 19.37 45.22
C SER A 10 4.63 19.05 44.44
N LEU A 11 3.52 19.63 44.92
CA LEU A 11 2.29 19.82 44.17
C LEU A 11 2.60 20.78 43.02
N ARG A 12 2.48 20.36 41.76
CA ARG A 12 2.24 21.29 40.64
C ARG A 12 1.31 20.69 39.60
N SER A 13 0.12 21.28 39.58
CA SER A 13 -0.74 21.56 38.44
C SER A 13 -1.22 20.42 37.56
N ALA A 14 -2.48 20.06 37.81
CA ALA A 14 -3.39 19.54 36.80
C ALA A 14 -3.45 20.46 35.58
N THR A 15 -3.10 19.94 34.42
CA THR A 15 -3.46 20.51 33.13
C THR A 15 -3.92 19.34 32.28
N SER A 16 -5.17 18.90 32.50
CA SER A 16 -5.85 18.00 31.59
C SER A 16 -6.04 18.73 30.27
N LEU A 17 -5.08 18.55 29.36
CA LEU A 17 -5.17 18.96 27.98
C LEU A 17 -6.20 18.04 27.31
N LEU A 18 -7.47 18.45 27.32
CA LEU A 18 -8.51 17.81 26.52
C LEU A 18 -8.19 18.11 25.05
N LEU A 19 -7.44 17.21 24.41
CA LEU A 19 -7.25 17.19 22.98
C LEU A 19 -8.60 16.89 22.34
N ILE A 20 -9.26 17.92 21.83
CA ILE A 20 -10.37 17.78 20.90
C ILE A 20 -9.77 17.17 19.63
N LEU A 21 -9.89 15.84 19.50
CA LEU A 21 -9.60 15.13 18.25
C LEU A 21 -10.58 15.69 17.20
N PRO A 22 -10.10 16.32 16.12
CA PRO A 22 -11.00 16.62 15.02
C PRO A 22 -11.47 15.27 14.47
N ALA A 23 -12.79 15.12 14.35
CA ALA A 23 -13.40 13.98 13.69
C ALA A 23 -12.70 13.80 12.34
N LEU A 24 -11.92 12.73 12.22
CA LEU A 24 -11.39 12.26 10.95
C LEU A 24 -12.59 12.12 10.03
N CYS A 25 -12.75 13.06 9.10
CA CYS A 25 -13.55 12.85 7.90
C CYS A 25 -13.23 11.43 7.42
N ALA A 26 -14.26 10.64 7.12
CA ALA A 26 -14.07 9.28 6.65
C ALA A 26 -13.18 9.28 5.39
N CYS A 27 -11.86 9.16 5.57
CA CYS A 27 -10.84 9.16 4.51
C CYS A 27 -10.85 7.79 3.83
N GLY A 28 -12.00 7.42 3.26
CA GLY A 28 -12.14 6.17 2.54
C GLY A 28 -12.93 6.40 1.28
N GLN A 29 -12.41 5.90 0.16
CA GLN A 29 -13.12 5.88 -1.10
C GLN A 29 -13.81 4.52 -1.28
N THR A 30 -14.99 4.53 -1.89
CA THR A 30 -15.68 3.29 -2.27
C THR A 30 -15.05 2.77 -3.56
N ILE A 31 -14.50 1.56 -3.54
CA ILE A 31 -13.91 0.94 -4.73
C ILE A 31 -14.99 0.62 -5.76
N THR A 32 -14.74 1.05 -7.00
CA THR A 32 -15.55 0.70 -8.17
C THR A 32 -14.87 -0.39 -9.00
N ASP A 33 -15.63 -1.01 -9.90
CA ASP A 33 -15.10 -1.93 -10.92
C ASP A 33 -13.98 -1.30 -11.76
N GLU A 34 -14.09 0.01 -12.00
CA GLU A 34 -13.10 0.78 -12.74
C GLU A 34 -11.80 0.94 -11.94
N ASP A 35 -11.88 1.15 -10.63
CA ASP A 35 -10.69 1.19 -9.77
C ASP A 35 -9.97 -0.15 -9.74
N CYS A 36 -10.73 -1.26 -9.67
CA CYS A 36 -10.17 -2.61 -9.77
C CYS A 36 -9.41 -2.81 -11.10
N ARG A 37 -10.00 -2.37 -12.22
CA ARG A 37 -9.38 -2.41 -13.55
C ARG A 37 -8.08 -1.60 -13.59
N ARG A 38 -8.12 -0.37 -13.09
CA ARG A 38 -6.96 0.54 -13.10
C ARG A 38 -5.79 -0.01 -12.29
N VAL A 39 -6.05 -0.60 -11.12
CA VAL A 39 -4.99 -1.23 -10.33
C VAL A 39 -4.44 -2.47 -11.03
N GLY A 40 -5.29 -3.34 -11.59
CA GLY A 40 -4.84 -4.51 -12.33
C GLY A 40 -3.94 -4.17 -13.52
N GLU A 41 -4.30 -3.13 -14.29
CA GLU A 41 -3.47 -2.61 -15.39
C GLU A 41 -2.15 -2.01 -14.89
N SER A 42 -2.18 -1.33 -13.74
CA SER A 42 -0.97 -0.80 -13.10
C SER A 42 -0.02 -1.94 -12.70
N LEU A 43 -0.53 -2.97 -12.03
CA LEU A 43 0.24 -4.15 -11.62
C LEU A 43 0.88 -4.87 -12.81
N GLN A 44 0.10 -5.13 -13.86
CA GLN A 44 0.60 -5.74 -15.09
C GLN A 44 1.71 -4.89 -15.73
N ARG A 45 1.52 -3.57 -15.82
CA ARG A 45 2.52 -2.67 -16.38
C ARG A 45 3.82 -2.69 -15.57
N THR A 46 3.72 -2.57 -14.24
CA THR A 46 4.88 -2.63 -13.34
C THR A 46 5.63 -3.96 -13.48
N TRP A 47 4.91 -5.07 -13.59
CA TRP A 47 5.52 -6.38 -13.83
C TRP A 47 6.31 -6.42 -15.14
N ILE A 48 5.73 -5.96 -16.26
CA ILE A 48 6.40 -5.91 -17.56
C ILE A 48 7.66 -5.04 -17.50
N GLU A 49 7.59 -3.91 -16.79
CA GLU A 49 8.75 -3.03 -16.60
C GLU A 49 9.86 -3.72 -15.81
N GLU A 50 9.55 -4.43 -14.73
CA GLU A 50 10.55 -5.19 -13.96
C GLU A 50 11.16 -6.33 -14.78
N VAL A 51 10.36 -7.07 -15.55
CA VAL A 51 10.85 -8.11 -16.46
C VAL A 51 11.84 -7.52 -17.47
N ARG A 52 11.55 -6.33 -18.02
CA ARG A 52 12.46 -5.62 -18.92
C ARG A 52 13.75 -5.18 -18.23
N LYS A 53 13.68 -4.64 -17.01
CA LYS A 53 14.85 -4.24 -16.22
C LYS A 53 15.75 -5.44 -15.88
N ALA A 54 15.15 -6.61 -15.66
CA ALA A 54 15.87 -7.85 -15.35
C ALA A 54 16.49 -8.53 -16.58
N ALA A 55 16.20 -8.05 -17.80
CA ALA A 55 16.75 -8.64 -19.02
C ALA A 55 18.27 -8.43 -19.11
N PRO A 56 19.05 -9.44 -19.57
CA PRO A 56 20.49 -9.30 -19.74
C PRO A 56 20.85 -8.17 -20.73
N PRO A 57 21.92 -7.39 -20.47
CA PRO A 57 22.39 -6.37 -21.40
C PRO A 57 22.81 -7.00 -22.74
N GLY A 58 22.21 -6.55 -23.84
CA GLY A 58 22.41 -7.09 -25.20
C GLY A 58 21.29 -8.03 -25.70
N GLY A 59 20.20 -8.20 -24.95
CA GLY A 59 19.17 -9.21 -25.20
C GLY A 59 18.42 -9.07 -26.53
N GLN A 60 18.65 -10.02 -27.44
CA GLN A 60 17.57 -10.55 -28.28
C GLN A 60 16.62 -11.35 -27.36
N ALA A 61 15.30 -11.20 -27.53
CA ALA A 61 14.36 -12.22 -27.11
C ALA A 61 13.57 -12.67 -28.34
N PRO A 62 13.49 -13.98 -28.58
CA PRO A 62 12.43 -14.73 -27.92
C PRO A 62 12.95 -16.07 -27.38
N THR A 63 13.25 -16.13 -26.09
CA THR A 63 13.28 -17.42 -25.39
C THR A 63 11.89 -17.65 -24.81
N LYS A 64 11.42 -18.90 -24.78
CA LYS A 64 10.17 -19.30 -24.12
C LYS A 64 9.98 -18.66 -22.73
N ALA A 65 11.06 -18.35 -22.03
CA ALA A 65 11.08 -17.63 -20.75
C ALA A 65 10.44 -16.23 -20.82
N SER A 66 10.68 -15.43 -21.88
CA SER A 66 10.04 -14.10 -22.00
C SER A 66 8.53 -14.21 -22.18
N GLY A 67 8.06 -15.23 -22.93
CA GLY A 67 6.63 -15.50 -23.09
C GLY A 67 5.96 -15.87 -21.77
N VAL A 68 6.58 -16.75 -20.98
CA VAL A 68 6.08 -17.13 -19.64
C VAL A 68 6.00 -15.90 -18.74
N LEU A 69 7.06 -15.09 -18.68
CA LEU A 69 7.07 -13.89 -17.84
C LEU A 69 5.98 -12.89 -18.26
N LEU A 70 5.75 -12.69 -19.56
CA LEU A 70 4.65 -11.81 -20.00
C LEU A 70 3.28 -12.38 -19.61
N SER A 71 3.07 -13.70 -19.75
CA SER A 71 1.82 -14.35 -19.34
C SER A 71 1.56 -14.29 -17.84
N GLU A 72 2.62 -14.29 -17.00
CA GLU A 72 2.46 -14.07 -15.55
C GLU A 72 1.99 -12.65 -15.23
N GLY A 73 2.41 -11.66 -16.02
CA GLY A 73 1.90 -10.28 -15.88
C GLY A 73 0.42 -10.16 -16.23
N GLU A 74 -0.03 -10.84 -17.28
CA GLU A 74 -1.45 -10.92 -17.65
C GLU A 74 -2.29 -11.63 -16.58
N ARG A 75 -1.77 -12.74 -16.06
CA ARG A 75 -2.40 -13.49 -14.98
C ARG A 75 -2.52 -12.63 -13.72
N LEU A 76 -1.45 -11.93 -13.32
CA LEU A 76 -1.44 -11.04 -12.16
C LEU A 76 -2.56 -9.99 -12.23
N GLY A 77 -2.70 -9.30 -13.37
CA GLY A 77 -3.76 -8.31 -13.56
C GLY A 77 -5.18 -8.92 -13.52
N SER A 78 -5.34 -10.11 -14.11
CA SER A 78 -6.62 -10.83 -14.17
C SER A 78 -7.07 -11.39 -12.83
N ASP A 79 -6.14 -11.97 -12.08
CA ASP A 79 -6.37 -12.49 -10.73
C ASP A 79 -6.76 -11.34 -9.80
N TRP A 80 -6.01 -10.24 -9.83
CA TRP A 80 -6.37 -9.02 -9.08
C TRP A 80 -7.77 -8.53 -9.43
N LEU A 81 -8.13 -8.44 -10.72
CA LEU A 81 -9.44 -7.95 -11.13
C LEU A 81 -10.58 -8.83 -10.57
N THR A 82 -10.41 -10.15 -10.65
CA THR A 82 -11.34 -11.13 -10.09
C THR A 82 -11.51 -10.94 -8.59
N GLU A 83 -10.40 -10.88 -7.85
CA GLU A 83 -10.41 -10.75 -6.40
C GLU A 83 -10.95 -9.39 -5.94
N CYS A 84 -10.52 -8.30 -6.58
CA CYS A 84 -10.97 -6.96 -6.24
C CYS A 84 -12.48 -6.80 -6.44
N LYS A 85 -13.04 -7.33 -7.53
CA LYS A 85 -14.50 -7.29 -7.75
C LYS A 85 -15.27 -8.12 -6.73
N ARG A 86 -14.74 -9.29 -6.35
CA ARG A 86 -15.36 -10.16 -5.35
C ARG A 86 -15.30 -9.56 -3.96
N ASP A 87 -14.16 -8.99 -3.59
CA ASP A 87 -13.82 -8.73 -2.19
C ASP A 87 -13.75 -7.25 -1.83
N LEU A 88 -13.58 -6.33 -2.79
CA LEU A 88 -13.38 -4.91 -2.53
C LEU A 88 -14.43 -3.99 -3.18
N ALA A 89 -15.01 -4.37 -4.33
CA ALA A 89 -16.02 -3.55 -4.99
C ALA A 89 -17.21 -3.24 -4.06
N GLY A 90 -17.58 -1.96 -4.00
CA GLY A 90 -18.61 -1.46 -3.09
C GLY A 90 -18.17 -1.29 -1.63
N LYS A 91 -16.95 -1.69 -1.26
CA LYS A 91 -16.38 -1.47 0.08
C LYS A 91 -15.57 -0.18 0.11
N ARG A 92 -15.47 0.40 1.30
CA ARG A 92 -14.56 1.53 1.56
C ARG A 92 -13.16 1.02 1.84
N VAL A 93 -12.19 1.61 1.16
CA VAL A 93 -10.75 1.40 1.37
C VAL A 93 -10.06 2.73 1.62
N SER A 94 -8.84 2.69 2.16
CA SER A 94 -8.02 3.89 2.31
C SER A 94 -7.76 4.53 0.95
N GLN A 95 -8.10 5.81 0.82
CA GLN A 95 -7.81 6.55 -0.41
C GLN A 95 -6.31 6.62 -0.68
N MET A 96 -5.51 6.83 0.38
CA MET A 96 -4.07 6.93 0.32
C MET A 96 -3.41 5.64 -0.18
N GLU A 97 -3.89 4.48 0.28
CA GLU A 97 -3.35 3.17 -0.17
C GLU A 97 -3.64 2.94 -1.66
N LEU A 98 -4.86 3.25 -2.11
CA LEU A 98 -5.22 3.11 -3.52
C LEU A 98 -4.39 4.05 -4.41
N GLU A 99 -4.25 5.31 -4.01
CA GLU A 99 -3.45 6.29 -4.74
C GLU A 99 -1.97 5.89 -4.77
N CYS A 100 -1.43 5.35 -3.67
CA CYS A 100 -0.07 4.81 -3.62
C CYS A 100 0.11 3.67 -4.65
N LEU A 101 -0.80 2.70 -4.68
CA LEU A 101 -0.74 1.57 -5.61
C LEU A 101 -0.79 2.03 -7.08
N LEU A 102 -1.61 3.03 -7.39
CA LEU A 102 -1.70 3.61 -8.75
C LEU A 102 -0.47 4.47 -9.11
N ALA A 103 0.20 5.04 -8.12
CA ALA A 103 1.42 5.83 -8.31
C ALA A 103 2.70 4.97 -8.40
N ALA A 104 2.67 3.74 -7.90
CA ALA A 104 3.83 2.86 -7.91
C ALA A 104 4.33 2.53 -9.33
N ARG A 105 5.65 2.42 -9.49
CA ARG A 105 6.38 2.14 -10.75
C ARG A 105 7.41 1.02 -10.60
N SER A 106 7.41 0.35 -9.45
CA SER A 106 8.24 -0.83 -9.18
C SER A 106 7.56 -1.75 -8.17
N LEU A 107 7.97 -3.01 -8.15
CA LEU A 107 7.49 -3.97 -7.14
C LEU A 107 7.84 -3.51 -5.72
N ASP A 108 9.01 -2.90 -5.52
CA ASP A 108 9.40 -2.34 -4.23
C ASP A 108 8.46 -1.24 -3.74
N GLN A 109 8.00 -0.36 -4.64
CA GLN A 109 7.03 0.68 -4.30
C GLN A 109 5.65 0.10 -3.98
N ILE A 110 5.19 -0.91 -4.75
CA ILE A 110 3.96 -1.63 -4.44
C ILE A 110 4.03 -2.24 -3.03
N HIS A 111 5.15 -2.87 -2.68
CA HIS A 111 5.38 -3.42 -1.35
C HIS A 111 5.40 -2.36 -0.24
N GLN A 112 5.75 -1.11 -0.55
CA GLN A 112 5.71 -0.03 0.43
C GLN A 112 4.29 0.48 0.69
N CYS A 113 3.39 0.42 -0.31
CA CYS A 113 2.01 0.89 -0.19
C CYS A 113 1.16 0.12 0.82
N SER A 114 1.55 -1.10 1.18
CA SER A 114 0.85 -1.97 2.14
C SER A 114 1.55 -2.09 3.49
N ARG A 115 2.63 -1.31 3.72
CA ARG A 115 3.29 -1.26 5.04
C ARG A 115 2.50 -0.36 6.00
N PRO A 116 2.23 -0.82 7.23
CA PRO A 116 1.58 -0.01 8.25
C PRO A 116 2.42 1.17 8.72
#